data_AF-A0A661BFY8-F1
#
_entry.id   AF-A0A661BFY8-F1
#
_cell.length_a   1.000
_cell.length_b   1.000
_cell.length_c   1.000
_cell.angle_alpha   90.00
_cell.angle_beta   90.00
_cell.angle_gamma   90.00
#
_symmetry.space_group_name_H-M   'P 1'
#
loop_
_entity.id
_entity.type
_entity.pdbx_description
1 polymer ?
#
loop_
_entity_poly.entity_id
_entity_poly.type
_entity_poly.pdbx_seq_one_letter_code
_entity_poly.pdbx_strand_id
1 'polypeptide(L)'
;MASSRPGGTRKKRTKYPRDRERSLDLYMKEIGETELLKPEEEVELAKRIKKGDKEALEELTKANLRFVVSIAKQYQNQGLSLGDLINEGNLGLIKAAKRFDETKGF
;
A
#
# COMPACT_ATOMS: atom_id res chain seq x y z
N MET A 1 -7.48 -18.34 -58.60
CA MET A 1 -8.66 -17.98 -57.78
C MET A 1 -8.59 -18.80 -56.50
N ALA A 2 -8.04 -18.21 -55.44
CA ALA A 2 -8.80 -17.64 -54.31
C ALA A 2 -9.48 -18.77 -53.49
N SER A 3 -9.26 -18.97 -52.19
CA SER A 3 -8.79 -18.03 -51.17
C SER A 3 -8.48 -18.77 -49.87
N SER A 4 -7.31 -18.47 -49.30
CA SER A 4 -7.04 -18.11 -47.91
C SER A 4 -7.86 -18.76 -46.78
N ARG A 5 -7.18 -19.56 -45.95
CA ARG A 5 -7.38 -19.52 -44.49
C ARG A 5 -6.74 -18.25 -43.93
N PRO A 6 -7.24 -17.71 -42.81
CA PRO A 6 -6.40 -17.84 -41.63
C PRO A 6 -7.18 -18.24 -40.38
N GLY A 7 -6.59 -19.17 -39.64
CA GLY A 7 -7.03 -19.54 -38.30
C GLY A 7 -7.04 -18.33 -37.38
N GLY A 8 -8.18 -18.08 -36.75
CA GLY A 8 -8.30 -17.11 -35.68
C GLY A 8 -7.40 -17.52 -34.52
N THR A 9 -6.30 -16.80 -34.33
CA THR A 9 -5.48 -16.91 -33.12
C THR A 9 -6.34 -16.50 -31.93
N ARG A 10 -6.78 -17.50 -31.16
CA ARG A 10 -7.44 -17.32 -29.87
C ARG A 10 -6.45 -16.64 -28.94
N LYS A 11 -6.45 -15.30 -28.88
CA LYS A 11 -5.71 -14.54 -27.86
C LYS A 11 -6.15 -15.08 -26.51
N LYS A 12 -5.28 -15.85 -25.85
CA LYS A 12 -5.49 -16.32 -24.48
C LYS A 12 -5.63 -15.07 -23.62
N ARG A 13 -6.87 -14.69 -23.29
CA ARG A 13 -7.14 -13.72 -22.22
C ARG A 13 -6.45 -14.27 -20.98
N THR A 14 -5.38 -13.60 -20.55
CA THR A 14 -4.76 -13.83 -19.26
C THR A 14 -5.87 -13.76 -18.21
N LYS A 15 -6.04 -14.84 -17.44
CA LYS A 15 -7.16 -15.03 -16.53
C LYS A 15 -7.14 -14.05 -15.32
N TYR A 16 -6.03 -13.31 -15.11
CA TYR A 16 -5.73 -12.59 -13.87
C TYR A 16 -5.26 -11.11 -13.95
N PRO A 17 -5.85 -10.20 -14.77
CA PRO A 17 -5.69 -8.76 -14.56
C PRO A 17 -6.74 -8.15 -13.61
N ARG A 18 -8.00 -8.56 -13.74
CA ARG A 18 -9.14 -7.90 -13.08
C ARG A 18 -9.20 -8.09 -11.56
N ASP A 19 -8.76 -9.24 -11.07
CA ASP A 19 -8.86 -9.55 -9.63
C ASP A 19 -7.87 -8.71 -8.81
N ARG A 20 -6.67 -8.46 -9.36
CA ARG A 20 -5.67 -7.59 -8.70
C ARG A 20 -6.10 -6.14 -8.66
N GLU A 21 -6.64 -5.63 -9.76
CA GLU A 21 -7.14 -4.26 -9.84
C GLU A 21 -8.28 -4.04 -8.83
N ARG A 22 -9.25 -4.97 -8.79
CA ARG A 22 -10.34 -4.96 -7.80
C ARG A 22 -9.83 -5.02 -6.35
N SER A 23 -8.79 -5.81 -6.07
CA SER A 23 -8.21 -5.88 -4.73
C SER A 23 -7.54 -4.57 -4.32
N LEU A 24 -6.91 -3.87 -5.27
CA LEU A 24 -6.29 -2.58 -5.03
C LEU A 24 -7.35 -1.49 -4.79
N ASP A 25 -8.45 -1.50 -5.54
CA ASP A 25 -9.55 -0.55 -5.36
C ASP A 25 -10.20 -0.68 -3.97
N LEU A 26 -10.42 -1.91 -3.51
CA LEU A 26 -10.95 -2.18 -2.16
C LEU A 26 -10.00 -1.66 -1.08
N TYR A 27 -8.71 -1.93 -1.24
CA TYR A 27 -7.67 -1.40 -0.35
C TYR A 27 -7.66 0.13 -0.31
N MET A 28 -7.73 0.79 -1.47
CA MET A 28 -7.78 2.25 -1.56
C MET A 28 -8.99 2.85 -0.85
N LYS A 29 -10.13 2.18 -0.94
CA LYS A 29 -11.35 2.57 -0.23
C LYS A 29 -11.16 2.44 1.29
N GLU A 30 -10.67 1.29 1.75
CA GLU A 30 -10.47 1.00 3.17
C GLU A 30 -9.52 2.00 3.85
N ILE A 31 -8.36 2.26 3.24
CA ILE A 31 -7.41 3.23 3.81
C ILE A 31 -7.93 4.67 3.73
N GLY A 32 -8.83 4.97 2.78
CA GLY A 32 -9.44 6.29 2.63
C GLY A 32 -10.45 6.60 3.73
N GLU A 33 -11.05 5.57 4.34
CA GLU A 33 -11.98 5.67 5.48
C GLU A 33 -11.25 5.71 6.83
N THR A 34 -9.93 5.53 6.87
CA THR A 34 -9.14 5.58 8.11
C THR A 34 -8.99 7.02 8.61
N GLU A 35 -9.28 7.23 9.90
CA GLU A 35 -9.14 8.54 10.55
C GLU A 35 -7.66 8.97 10.65
N LEU A 36 -7.45 10.29 10.62
CA LEU A 36 -6.12 10.87 10.81
C LEU A 36 -5.83 10.96 12.31
N LEU A 37 -4.63 10.53 12.70
CA LEU A 37 -4.15 10.69 14.07
C LEU A 37 -3.79 12.16 14.33
N LYS A 38 -4.08 12.60 15.54
CA LYS A 38 -3.55 13.84 16.10
C LYS A 38 -2.12 13.62 16.58
N PRO A 39 -1.29 14.68 16.66
CA PRO A 39 0.07 14.57 17.15
C PRO A 39 0.18 13.92 18.54
N GLU A 40 -0.79 14.18 19.43
CA GLU A 40 -0.79 13.59 20.78
C GLU A 40 -1.06 12.08 20.74
N GLU A 41 -1.92 11.62 19.82
CA GLU A 41 -2.23 10.20 19.62
C GLU A 41 -1.02 9.45 19.06
N GLU A 42 -0.29 10.07 18.11
CA GLU A 42 0.95 9.51 17.57
C GLU A 42 2.01 9.30 18.66
N VAL A 43 2.15 10.27 19.58
CA VAL A 43 3.09 10.17 20.71
C VAL A 43 2.70 9.02 21.65
N GLU A 44 1.41 8.85 21.95
CA GLU A 44 0.95 7.75 22.82
C GLU A 44 1.13 6.38 22.15
N LEU A 45 0.82 6.27 20.86
CA LEU A 45 1.08 5.06 20.08
C LEU A 45 2.57 4.73 20.03
N ALA A 46 3.43 5.72 19.79
CA ALA A 46 4.89 5.53 19.78
C ALA A 46 5.42 4.97 21.11
N LYS A 47 4.97 5.53 22.25
CA LYS A 47 5.33 5.03 23.59
C LYS A 47 4.87 3.58 23.79
N ARG A 48 3.68 3.21 23.32
CA ARG A 48 3.16 1.84 23.41
C ARG A 48 3.94 0.88 22.50
N ILE A 49 4.28 1.29 21.28
CA ILE A 49 5.09 0.50 20.34
C ILE A 49 6.47 0.20 20.93
N LYS A 50 7.11 1.18 21.59
CA LYS A 50 8.39 0.96 22.29
C LYS A 50 8.31 -0.11 23.38
N LYS A 51 7.13 -0.33 23.98
CA LYS A 51 6.86 -1.38 24.97
C LYS A 51 6.48 -2.73 24.32
N GLY A 52 6.48 -2.82 22.99
CA GLY A 52 6.16 -4.04 22.25
C GLY A 52 4.67 -4.22 21.92
N ASP A 53 3.86 -3.17 22.05
CA ASP A 53 2.43 -3.21 21.72
C ASP A 53 2.23 -3.33 20.20
N LYS A 54 1.72 -4.48 19.77
CA LYS A 54 1.46 -4.77 18.35
C LYS A 54 0.22 -4.07 17.82
N GLU A 55 -0.79 -3.87 18.66
CA GLU A 55 -2.01 -3.17 18.25
C GLU A 55 -1.70 -1.70 18.00
N ALA A 56 -0.90 -1.08 18.87
CA ALA A 56 -0.44 0.29 18.66
C ALA A 56 0.38 0.44 17.37
N LEU A 57 1.20 -0.56 17.03
CA LEU A 57 1.95 -0.58 15.77
C LEU A 57 1.02 -0.66 14.56
N GLU A 58 0.02 -1.54 14.63
CA GLU A 58 -0.98 -1.68 13.55
C GLU A 58 -1.80 -0.41 13.38
N GLU A 59 -2.23 0.21 14.47
CA GLU A 59 -2.99 1.47 14.47
C GLU A 59 -2.20 2.61 13.84
N LEU A 60 -0.96 2.84 14.31
CA LEU A 60 -0.07 3.86 13.75
C LEU A 60 0.22 3.59 12.27
N THR A 61 0.45 2.33 11.90
CA THR A 61 0.70 1.95 10.50
C THR A 61 -0.52 2.22 9.63
N LYS A 62 -1.72 1.82 10.07
CA LYS A 62 -2.98 2.01 9.33
C LYS A 62 -3.27 3.47 9.06
N ALA A 63 -3.14 4.33 10.07
CA ALA A 63 -3.33 5.78 9.94
C ALA A 63 -2.40 6.40 8.88
N ASN A 64 -1.23 5.81 8.67
CA ASN A 64 -0.21 6.29 7.74
C ASN A 64 -0.25 5.63 6.34
N LEU A 65 -1.17 4.71 6.06
CA LEU A 65 -1.23 4.03 4.75
C LEU A 65 -1.55 5.00 3.59
N ARG A 66 -2.35 6.04 3.86
CA ARG A 66 -2.65 7.09 2.86
C ARG A 66 -1.39 7.83 2.41
N PHE A 67 -0.45 8.05 3.34
CA PHE A 67 0.85 8.64 3.04
C PHE A 67 1.69 7.71 2.17
N VAL A 68 1.72 6.40 2.47
CA VAL A 68 2.44 5.44 1.62
C VAL A 68 1.93 5.48 0.18
N VAL A 69 0.61 5.53 -0.02
CA VAL A 69 0.03 5.63 -1.35
C VAL A 69 0.39 6.94 -2.05
N SER A 70 0.44 8.08 -1.33
CA SER A 70 0.81 9.36 -1.93
C SER A 70 2.25 9.36 -2.43
N ILE A 71 3.17 8.77 -1.67
CA ILE A 71 4.57 8.59 -2.07
C ILE A 71 4.67 7.57 -3.21
N ALA A 72 4.04 6.40 -3.11
CA ALA A 72 4.10 5.36 -4.14
C ALA A 72 3.64 5.85 -5.52
N LYS A 73 2.62 6.72 -5.58
CA LYS A 73 2.15 7.35 -6.83
C LYS A 73 3.25 8.15 -7.54
N GLN A 74 4.19 8.74 -6.80
CA GLN A 74 5.30 9.52 -7.37
C GLN A 74 6.34 8.64 -8.08
N TYR A 75 6.41 7.35 -7.75
CA TYR A 75 7.36 6.39 -8.33
C TYR A 75 6.75 5.49 -9.40
N GLN A 76 5.52 5.78 -9.85
CA GLN A 76 4.89 5.02 -10.93
C GLN A 76 5.68 5.16 -12.26
N ASN A 77 5.47 4.19 -13.16
CA ASN A 77 6.09 4.12 -14.49
C ASN A 77 7.60 3.80 -14.50
N GLN A 78 8.16 3.33 -13.38
CA GLN A 78 9.57 2.92 -13.27
C GLN A 78 9.76 1.39 -13.32
N GLY A 79 8.81 0.66 -13.92
CA GLY A 79 8.89 -0.79 -14.11
C GLY A 79 8.24 -1.65 -13.02
N LEU A 80 7.72 -1.04 -11.96
CA LEU A 80 6.90 -1.70 -10.93
C LEU A 80 5.43 -1.27 -11.03
N SER A 81 4.52 -2.17 -10.64
CA SER A 81 3.10 -1.81 -10.52
C SER A 81 2.87 -0.94 -9.28
N LEU A 82 1.79 -0.14 -9.27
CA LEU A 82 1.43 0.66 -8.10
C LEU A 82 1.24 -0.21 -6.85
N GLY A 83 0.64 -1.40 -7.00
CA GLY A 83 0.47 -2.35 -5.89
C GLY A 83 1.81 -2.82 -5.32
N ASP A 84 2.81 -3.06 -6.17
CA ASP A 84 4.15 -3.47 -5.71
C ASP A 84 4.85 -2.34 -4.94
N LEU A 85 4.77 -1.10 -5.46
CA LEU A 85 5.32 0.09 -4.79
C LEU A 85 4.69 0.32 -3.43
N ILE A 86 3.36 0.14 -3.32
CA ILE A 86 2.64 0.26 -2.05
C ILE A 86 3.06 -0.83 -1.07
N ASN A 87 3.21 -2.07 -1.52
CA ASN A 87 3.65 -3.17 -0.64
C ASN A 87 5.04 -2.89 -0.06
N GLU A 88 5.99 -2.46 -0.89
CA GLU A 88 7.33 -2.08 -0.42
C GLU A 88 7.29 -0.88 0.53
N GLY A 89 6.48 0.13 0.21
CA GLY A 89 6.27 1.29 1.07
C GLY A 89 5.68 0.92 2.44
N ASN A 90 4.69 0.02 2.48
CA ASN A 90 4.08 -0.47 3.71
C ASN A 90 5.10 -1.25 4.57
N LEU A 91 5.94 -2.08 3.94
CA LEU A 91 7.02 -2.77 4.64
C LEU A 91 8.04 -1.78 5.22
N GLY A 92 8.38 -0.72 4.47
CA GLY A 92 9.21 0.38 4.94
C GLY A 92 8.60 1.10 6.14
N LEU A 93 7.32 1.44 6.06
CA LEU A 93 6.56 2.10 7.12
C LEU A 93 6.56 1.27 8.42
N ILE A 94 6.25 -0.03 8.35
CA ILE A 94 6.25 -0.91 9.53
C ILE A 94 7.65 -0.96 10.17
N LYS A 95 8.70 -1.03 9.35
CA LYS A 95 10.09 -1.03 9.83
C LYS A 95 10.48 0.30 10.48
N ALA A 96 9.98 1.41 9.96
CA ALA A 96 10.20 2.75 10.50
C ALA A 96 9.45 2.94 11.82
N ALA A 97 8.17 2.56 11.87
CA ALA A 97 7.33 2.66 13.06
C ALA A 97 7.91 1.89 14.26
N LYS A 98 8.46 0.69 14.03
CA LYS A 98 9.16 -0.09 15.08
C LYS A 98 10.41 0.58 15.65
N ARG A 99 11.01 1.53 14.91
CA ARG A 99 12.23 2.24 15.29
C ARG A 99 11.97 3.72 15.59
N PHE A 100 10.71 4.15 15.55
CA PHE A 100 10.35 5.53 15.76
C PHE A 100 10.68 5.96 17.19
N ASP A 101 11.20 7.17 17.31
CA ASP A 101 11.61 7.76 18.57
C ASP A 101 10.94 9.13 18.71
N GLU A 102 9.87 9.18 19.49
CA GLU A 102 9.07 10.38 19.74
C GLU A 102 9.83 11.50 20.46
N THR A 103 11.01 11.21 21.01
CA THR A 103 11.85 12.20 21.70
C THR A 103 12.74 13.01 20.76
N LYS A 104 12.90 12.54 19.52
CA LYS A 104 13.59 13.28 18.47
C LYS A 104 12.56 14.21 17.85
N GLY A 105 12.52 15.46 18.30
CA GLY A 105 11.56 16.45 17.78
C GLY A 105 11.63 16.54 16.25
N PHE A 106 10.45 16.51 15.62
CA PHE A 106 10.24 16.74 14.20
C PHE A 106 9.29 17.92 14.02
#